data_AF-A0A7Y5YAB0-F1
#
_entry.id   AF-A0A7Y5YAB0-F1
#
_cell.length_a   1.000
_cell.length_b   1.000
_cell.length_c   1.000
_cell.angle_alpha   90.00
_cell.angle_beta   90.00
_cell.angle_gamma   90.00
#
_symmetry.space_group_name_H-M   'P 1'
#
loop_
_entity.id
_entity.type
_entity.pdbx_description
1 polymer ?
#
loop_
_entity_poly.entity_id
_entity_poly.type
_entity_poly.pdbx_seq_one_letter_code
_entity_poly.pdbx_strand_id
1 'polypeptide(L)'
;MAGLGDGLAGTGGVPARQTIASRAKGGLVVLGGFVALLFAIEVVNTLMMGALTRTFGLRPRSADGLLDIFTFPLLHANLNHLLSNSLPLVIFGFLVFLSGLRVFLTAMAFSWLGSGITVWLIGSGVTVGASGLVFGLFAFLLVRGFFNRSWRQILLAVVLFMGYGSILLGALPFVAGYVSWQAHLGGAAGGVVAALLLRPRTPARLRES
;
A
#
# COMPACT_ATOMS: atom_id res chain seq x y z
N MET A 1 25.71 60.46 -15.44
CA MET A 1 24.44 59.92 -14.90
C MET A 1 24.67 58.47 -14.50
N ALA A 2 24.20 58.12 -13.31
CA ALA A 2 24.51 56.89 -12.57
C ALA A 2 23.54 55.73 -12.87
N GLY A 3 23.96 54.52 -12.49
CA GLY A 3 23.18 53.26 -12.37
C GLY A 3 23.71 52.16 -13.33
N LEU A 4 24.55 51.16 -12.98
CA LEU A 4 24.48 50.17 -11.88
C LEU A 4 23.03 49.66 -11.71
N GLY A 5 22.65 48.40 -11.91
CA GLY A 5 23.34 47.13 -11.73
C GLY A 5 22.38 46.21 -10.95
N ASP A 6 22.27 44.96 -11.38
CA ASP A 6 21.74 43.78 -10.65
C ASP A 6 20.25 43.64 -10.33
N GLY A 7 19.77 42.40 -10.51
CA GLY A 7 18.70 41.89 -9.65
C GLY A 7 17.60 41.03 -10.27
N LEU A 8 17.89 40.11 -11.20
CA LEU A 8 16.94 39.01 -11.50
C LEU A 8 17.67 37.66 -11.62
N ALA A 9 18.48 37.33 -10.60
CA ALA A 9 18.84 35.95 -10.32
C ALA A 9 17.61 35.28 -9.68
N GLY A 10 16.72 34.76 -10.51
CA GLY A 10 15.66 33.85 -10.08
C GLY A 10 16.32 32.66 -9.36
N THR A 11 16.17 32.62 -8.05
CA THR A 11 16.60 31.51 -7.21
C THR A 11 15.76 30.28 -7.55
N GLY A 12 16.20 29.55 -8.57
CA GLY A 12 15.78 28.18 -8.84
C GLY A 12 16.25 27.26 -7.73
N GLY A 13 15.74 27.50 -6.51
CA GLY A 13 16.07 26.75 -5.32
C GLY A 13 15.84 25.28 -5.58
N VAL A 14 16.93 24.54 -5.74
CA VAL A 14 16.91 23.09 -5.83
C VAL A 14 16.12 22.59 -4.62
N PRO A 15 14.97 21.90 -4.79
CA PRO A 15 14.16 21.51 -3.66
C PRO A 15 15.01 20.73 -2.67
N ALA A 16 15.08 21.24 -1.43
CA ALA A 16 15.93 20.69 -0.39
C ALA A 16 15.65 19.19 -0.25
N ARG A 17 16.70 18.37 -0.40
CA ARG A 17 16.59 16.92 -0.29
C ARG A 17 16.09 16.58 1.11
N GLN A 18 14.86 16.09 1.22
CA GLN A 18 14.28 15.69 2.50
C GLN A 18 15.21 14.72 3.25
N THR A 19 15.47 15.03 4.53
CA THR A 19 16.28 14.19 5.42
C THR A 19 15.53 12.89 5.75
N ILE A 20 16.25 11.84 6.15
CA ILE A 20 15.63 10.58 6.61
C ILE A 20 14.67 10.84 7.77
N ALA A 21 15.03 11.71 8.71
CA ALA A 21 14.17 12.10 9.84
C ALA A 21 12.85 12.75 9.37
N SER A 22 12.90 13.66 8.39
CA SER A 22 11.69 14.29 7.84
C SER A 22 10.78 13.28 7.13
N ARG A 23 11.36 12.31 6.42
CA ARG A 23 10.61 11.22 5.77
C ARG A 23 10.00 10.25 6.78
N ALA A 24 10.73 9.92 7.84
CA ALA A 24 10.23 9.07 8.92
C ALA A 24 9.05 9.75 9.64
N LYS A 25 9.18 11.03 9.99
CA LYS A 25 8.07 11.82 10.57
C LYS A 25 6.86 11.83 9.63
N GLY A 26 7.07 12.10 8.34
CA GLY A 26 6.01 12.09 7.34
C GLY A 26 5.32 10.72 7.24
N GLY A 27 6.09 9.63 7.21
CA GLY A 27 5.55 8.27 7.14
C GLY A 27 4.72 7.90 8.37
N LEU A 28 5.20 8.25 9.57
CA LEU A 28 4.45 8.04 10.82
C LEU A 28 3.14 8.84 10.86
N VAL A 29 3.16 10.10 10.42
CA VAL A 29 1.95 10.93 10.36
C VAL A 29 0.95 10.38 9.34
N VAL A 30 1.41 10.01 8.14
CA VAL A 30 0.52 9.47 7.10
C VAL A 30 -0.07 8.13 7.52
N LEU A 31 0.74 7.22 8.06
CA LEU A 31 0.26 5.87 8.42
C LEU A 31 -0.53 5.86 9.72
N GLY A 32 -0.09 6.62 10.72
CA GLY A 32 -0.84 6.82 11.96
C GLY A 32 -2.18 7.49 11.67
N GLY A 33 -2.19 8.51 10.80
CA GLY A 33 -3.43 9.16 10.36
C GLY A 33 -4.35 8.23 9.58
N PHE A 34 -3.80 7.41 8.67
CA PHE A 34 -4.59 6.42 7.94
C PHE A 34 -5.19 5.36 8.87
N VAL A 35 -4.42 4.79 9.78
CA VAL A 35 -4.94 3.82 10.77
C VAL A 35 -5.95 4.48 11.70
N ALA A 36 -5.70 5.69 12.20
CA ALA A 36 -6.66 6.42 13.02
C ALA A 36 -8.00 6.66 12.28
N LEU A 37 -7.94 6.96 10.97
CA LEU A 37 -9.14 7.06 10.13
C LEU A 37 -9.88 5.72 10.06
N LEU A 38 -9.17 4.59 9.89
CA LEU A 38 -9.81 3.26 9.89
C LEU A 38 -10.52 2.97 11.23
N PHE A 39 -9.90 3.33 12.36
CA PHE A 39 -10.53 3.22 13.68
C PHE A 39 -11.78 4.11 13.78
N ALA A 40 -11.71 5.35 13.31
CA ALA A 40 -12.86 6.25 13.32
C ALA A 40 -14.03 5.69 12.49
N ILE A 41 -13.73 5.16 11.30
CA ILE A 41 -14.73 4.51 10.43
C ILE A 41 -15.33 3.29 11.13
N GLU A 42 -14.53 2.44 11.75
CA GLU A 42 -15.02 1.23 12.43
C GLU A 42 -15.87 1.55 13.68
N VAL A 43 -15.51 2.60 14.42
CA VAL A 43 -16.35 3.10 15.53
C VAL A 43 -17.71 3.57 15.01
N VAL A 44 -17.74 4.39 13.95
CA VAL A 44 -18.99 4.84 13.32
C VAL A 44 -19.80 3.65 12.81
N ASN A 45 -19.15 2.71 12.13
CA ASN A 45 -19.79 1.50 11.62
C ASN A 45 -20.43 0.67 12.75
N THR A 46 -19.72 0.53 13.88
CA THR A 46 -20.20 -0.18 15.08
C THR A 46 -21.43 0.51 15.66
N LEU A 47 -21.40 1.83 15.81
CA LEU A 47 -22.55 2.64 16.29
C LEU A 47 -23.76 2.54 15.34
N MET A 48 -23.51 2.38 14.04
CA MET A 48 -24.53 2.16 13.02
C MET A 48 -24.92 0.68 12.86
N MET A 49 -24.58 -0.19 13.80
CA MET A 49 -24.88 -1.63 13.77
C MET A 49 -24.40 -2.32 12.48
N GLY A 50 -23.24 -1.92 11.95
CA GLY A 50 -22.62 -2.49 10.74
C GLY A 50 -23.17 -1.98 9.41
N ALA A 51 -23.92 -0.86 9.40
CA ALA A 51 -24.54 -0.35 8.19
C ALA A 51 -23.52 0.03 7.10
N LEU A 52 -22.35 0.59 7.46
CA LEU A 52 -21.35 0.96 6.46
C LEU A 52 -20.78 -0.28 5.76
N THR A 53 -20.48 -1.35 6.50
CA THR A 53 -20.04 -2.63 5.93
C THR A 53 -21.08 -3.22 4.98
N ARG A 54 -22.37 -3.17 5.37
CA ARG A 54 -23.46 -3.68 4.52
C ARG A 54 -23.67 -2.86 3.26
N THR A 55 -23.35 -1.56 3.28
CA THR A 55 -23.57 -0.64 2.14
C THR A 55 -22.36 -0.57 1.21
N PHE A 56 -21.16 -0.37 1.77
CA PHE A 56 -19.94 -0.05 1.01
C PHE A 56 -18.89 -1.18 1.01
N GLY A 57 -19.24 -2.37 1.51
CA GLY A 57 -18.41 -3.56 1.40
C GLY A 57 -18.43 -4.12 -0.01
N LEU A 58 -17.28 -4.61 -0.49
CA LEU A 58 -17.09 -5.04 -1.88
C LEU A 58 -17.97 -6.23 -2.22
N ARG A 59 -18.95 -6.00 -3.10
CA ARG A 59 -19.82 -7.03 -3.69
C ARG A 59 -19.26 -7.53 -5.02
N PRO A 60 -18.79 -8.79 -5.09
CA PRO A 60 -18.23 -9.34 -6.32
C PRO A 60 -19.24 -9.32 -7.48
N ARG A 61 -18.75 -9.04 -8.69
CA ARG A 61 -19.50 -9.14 -9.96
C ARG A 61 -20.81 -8.33 -9.99
N SER A 62 -20.89 -7.25 -9.24
CA SER A 62 -22.02 -6.31 -9.25
C SER A 62 -21.61 -4.94 -9.77
N ALA A 63 -22.55 -4.20 -10.36
CA ALA A 63 -22.27 -2.85 -10.89
C ALA A 63 -21.88 -1.89 -9.77
N ASP A 64 -22.67 -1.84 -8.70
CA ASP A 64 -22.37 -1.01 -7.51
C ASP A 64 -21.05 -1.43 -6.85
N GLY A 65 -20.73 -2.73 -6.88
CA GLY A 65 -19.48 -3.28 -6.38
C GLY A 65 -18.22 -2.76 -7.06
N LEU A 66 -18.30 -2.16 -8.25
CA LEU A 66 -17.13 -1.50 -8.87
C LEU A 66 -16.71 -0.26 -8.07
N LEU A 67 -17.66 0.49 -7.51
CA LEU A 67 -17.37 1.62 -6.65
C LEU A 67 -16.84 1.15 -5.29
N ASP A 68 -17.32 -0.01 -4.82
CA ASP A 68 -16.89 -0.58 -3.55
C ASP A 68 -15.39 -0.98 -3.54
N ILE A 69 -14.74 -1.08 -4.71
CA ILE A 69 -13.27 -1.28 -4.82
C ILE A 69 -12.52 -0.18 -4.05
N PHE A 70 -13.06 1.04 -4.02
CA PHE A 70 -12.44 2.19 -3.36
C PHE A 70 -12.77 2.30 -1.88
N THR A 71 -13.79 1.61 -1.38
CA THR A 71 -14.26 1.74 0.01
C THR A 71 -13.96 0.52 0.85
N PHE A 72 -13.93 -0.68 0.27
CA PHE A 72 -13.84 -1.92 1.05
C PHE A 72 -12.59 -2.06 1.93
N PRO A 73 -11.40 -1.50 1.58
CA PRO A 73 -10.24 -1.59 2.47
C PRO A 73 -10.35 -0.66 3.68
N LEU A 74 -11.29 0.30 3.65
CA LEU A 74 -11.54 1.21 4.76
C LEU A 74 -12.46 0.60 5.83
N LEU A 75 -13.24 -0.42 5.45
CA LEU A 75 -14.21 -1.08 6.31
C LEU A 75 -13.60 -2.33 6.93
N HIS A 76 -14.05 -2.70 8.12
CA HIS A 76 -13.66 -3.94 8.78
C HIS A 76 -14.90 -4.70 9.27
N ALA A 77 -14.70 -5.98 9.59
CA ALA A 77 -15.79 -6.85 10.05
C ALA A 77 -16.05 -6.70 11.56
N ASN A 78 -15.01 -6.28 12.29
CA ASN A 78 -15.00 -5.99 13.72
C ASN A 78 -13.64 -5.37 14.09
N LEU A 79 -13.52 -4.93 15.34
CA LEU A 79 -12.30 -4.34 15.88
C LEU A 79 -11.09 -5.29 15.84
N ASN A 80 -11.28 -6.60 16.05
CA ASN A 80 -10.17 -7.57 15.98
C ASN A 80 -9.60 -7.69 14.57
N HIS A 81 -10.48 -7.65 13.55
CA HIS A 81 -10.06 -7.62 12.16
C HIS A 81 -9.22 -6.36 11.88
N LEU A 82 -9.67 -5.17 12.31
CA LEU A 82 -8.91 -3.93 12.18
C LEU A 82 -7.56 -3.97 12.91
N LEU A 83 -7.54 -4.46 14.16
CA LEU A 83 -6.33 -4.57 14.97
C LEU A 83 -5.27 -5.47 14.30
N SER A 84 -5.69 -6.61 13.76
CA SER A 84 -4.79 -7.54 13.06
C SER A 84 -4.14 -6.94 11.81
N ASN A 85 -4.79 -5.95 11.18
CA ASN A 85 -4.30 -5.27 9.99
C ASN A 85 -3.42 -4.05 10.33
N SER A 86 -3.72 -3.38 11.45
CA SER A 86 -3.12 -2.10 11.83
C SER A 86 -1.60 -2.15 11.95
N LEU A 87 -1.07 -3.12 12.72
CA LEU A 87 0.37 -3.20 12.96
C LEU A 87 1.15 -3.54 11.66
N PRO A 88 0.78 -4.57 10.86
CA PRO A 88 1.43 -4.83 9.58
C PRO A 88 1.32 -3.66 8.60
N LEU A 89 0.18 -2.95 8.53
CA LEU A 89 0.03 -1.76 7.68
C LEU A 89 1.04 -0.68 8.07
N VAL A 90 1.15 -0.37 9.36
CA VAL A 90 2.09 0.63 9.86
C VAL A 90 3.51 0.22 9.53
N ILE A 91 3.91 -1.03 9.81
CA ILE A 91 5.28 -1.49 9.56
C ILE A 91 5.61 -1.46 8.07
N PHE A 92 4.83 -2.16 7.23
CA PHE A 92 5.16 -2.31 5.82
C PHE A 92 5.01 -0.99 5.08
N GLY A 93 3.90 -0.28 5.29
CA GLY A 93 3.69 0.98 4.61
C GLY A 93 4.69 2.05 5.04
N PHE A 94 5.15 2.07 6.31
CA PHE A 94 6.24 2.95 6.74
C PHE A 94 7.55 2.63 6.02
N LEU A 95 7.93 1.36 5.94
CA LEU A 95 9.14 0.93 5.24
C LEU A 95 9.12 1.26 3.74
N VAL A 96 7.93 1.18 3.12
CA VAL A 96 7.72 1.64 1.74
C VAL A 96 7.84 3.17 1.67
N PHE A 97 7.20 3.90 2.59
CA PHE A 97 7.21 5.37 2.64
C PHE A 97 8.60 5.97 2.79
N LEU A 98 9.51 5.33 3.53
CA LEU A 98 10.91 5.74 3.62
C LEU A 98 11.61 5.82 2.25
N SER A 99 11.10 5.09 1.25
CA SER A 99 11.60 5.09 -0.13
C SER A 99 11.07 6.28 -0.96
N GLY A 100 10.17 7.08 -0.40
CA GLY A 100 9.60 8.29 -0.99
C GLY A 100 8.09 8.18 -1.23
N LEU A 101 7.41 9.33 -1.19
CA LEU A 101 5.95 9.42 -1.34
C LEU A 101 5.44 8.77 -2.64
N ARG A 102 6.12 9.02 -3.78
CA ARG A 102 5.74 8.41 -5.07
C ARG A 102 5.78 6.88 -5.01
N VAL A 103 6.79 6.30 -4.37
CA VAL A 103 6.95 4.85 -4.24
C VAL A 103 5.81 4.28 -3.38
N PHE A 104 5.53 4.93 -2.25
CA PHE A 104 4.43 4.57 -1.37
C PHE A 104 3.06 4.64 -2.04
N LEU A 105 2.73 5.76 -2.68
CA LEU A 105 1.44 5.93 -3.36
C LEU A 105 1.27 4.91 -4.49
N THR A 106 2.33 4.60 -5.24
CA THR A 106 2.28 3.58 -6.29
C THR A 106 2.04 2.19 -5.69
N ALA A 107 2.81 1.79 -4.67
CA ALA A 107 2.64 0.49 -4.03
C ALA A 107 1.25 0.36 -3.39
N MET A 108 0.78 1.40 -2.69
CA MET A 108 -0.55 1.45 -2.09
C MET A 108 -1.65 1.32 -3.15
N ALA A 109 -1.61 2.14 -4.21
CA ALA A 109 -2.64 2.15 -5.24
C ALA A 109 -2.75 0.82 -5.99
N PHE A 110 -1.62 0.23 -6.40
CA PHE A 110 -1.66 -1.06 -7.09
C PHE A 110 -2.05 -2.21 -6.17
N SER A 111 -1.65 -2.20 -4.89
CA SER A 111 -2.11 -3.19 -3.91
C SER A 111 -3.63 -3.08 -3.70
N TRP A 112 -4.14 -1.86 -3.60
CA TRP A 112 -5.56 -1.56 -3.42
C TRP A 112 -6.39 -2.03 -4.62
N LEU A 113 -6.01 -1.58 -5.81
CA LEU A 113 -6.72 -1.89 -7.04
C LEU A 113 -6.60 -3.38 -7.38
N GLY A 114 -5.40 -3.97 -7.25
CA GLY A 114 -5.19 -5.40 -7.46
C GLY A 114 -6.08 -6.23 -6.53
N SER A 115 -6.12 -5.87 -5.25
CA SER A 115 -6.99 -6.54 -4.27
C SER A 115 -8.47 -6.43 -4.65
N GLY A 116 -8.97 -5.21 -4.91
CA GLY A 116 -10.36 -4.98 -5.23
C GLY A 116 -10.80 -5.59 -6.56
N ILE A 117 -9.98 -5.50 -7.61
CA ILE A 117 -10.27 -6.10 -8.92
C ILE A 117 -10.34 -7.63 -8.80
N THR A 118 -9.37 -8.25 -8.11
CA THR A 118 -9.39 -9.72 -7.93
C THR A 118 -10.61 -10.16 -7.14
N VAL A 119 -10.95 -9.49 -6.03
CA VAL A 119 -12.18 -9.82 -5.27
C VAL A 119 -13.43 -9.56 -6.10
N TRP A 120 -13.48 -8.47 -6.86
CA TRP A 120 -14.65 -8.18 -7.69
C TRP A 120 -14.87 -9.27 -8.75
N LEU A 121 -13.81 -9.80 -9.35
CA LEU A 121 -13.88 -10.85 -10.37
C LEU A 121 -14.25 -12.23 -9.80
N ILE A 122 -13.58 -12.65 -8.71
CA ILE A 122 -13.61 -14.05 -8.24
C ILE A 122 -14.00 -14.22 -6.76
N GLY A 123 -14.49 -13.16 -6.12
CA GLY A 123 -15.01 -13.21 -4.76
C GLY A 123 -16.36 -13.95 -4.67
N SER A 124 -16.61 -14.53 -3.51
CA SER A 124 -17.83 -15.32 -3.20
C SER A 124 -18.81 -14.61 -2.27
N GLY A 125 -18.43 -13.47 -1.68
CA GLY A 125 -19.29 -12.70 -0.76
C GLY A 125 -18.78 -11.28 -0.54
N VAL A 126 -19.55 -10.51 0.25
CA VAL A 126 -19.15 -9.15 0.64
C VAL A 126 -17.81 -9.20 1.34
N THR A 127 -16.83 -8.49 0.81
CA THR A 127 -15.47 -8.43 1.35
C THR A 127 -15.20 -7.05 1.92
N VAL A 128 -14.53 -7.00 3.07
CA VAL A 128 -14.02 -5.78 3.70
C VAL A 128 -12.63 -6.06 4.28
N GLY A 129 -11.87 -5.01 4.56
CA GLY A 129 -10.61 -5.09 5.29
C GLY A 129 -9.42 -4.62 4.48
N ALA A 130 -8.45 -4.05 5.18
CA ALA A 130 -7.23 -3.52 4.59
C ALA A 130 -6.16 -4.60 4.32
N SER A 131 -6.46 -5.88 4.53
CA SER A 131 -5.47 -6.96 4.46
C SER A 131 -4.90 -7.12 3.05
N GLY A 132 -5.66 -6.83 1.99
CA GLY A 132 -5.12 -6.75 0.63
C GLY A 132 -3.97 -5.74 0.49
N LEU A 133 -4.04 -4.60 1.19
CA LEU A 133 -2.97 -3.61 1.25
C LEU A 133 -1.76 -4.15 2.01
N VAL A 134 -1.98 -4.86 3.12
CA VAL A 134 -0.91 -5.52 3.88
C VAL A 134 -0.13 -6.49 2.99
N PHE A 135 -0.83 -7.39 2.29
CA PHE A 135 -0.20 -8.38 1.42
C PHE A 135 0.52 -7.73 0.24
N GLY A 136 -0.06 -6.69 -0.36
CA GLY A 136 0.56 -5.98 -1.47
C GLY A 136 1.80 -5.19 -1.07
N LEU A 137 1.76 -4.45 0.04
CA LEU A 137 2.93 -3.74 0.57
C LEU A 137 4.03 -4.72 0.99
N PHE A 138 3.65 -5.85 1.60
CA PHE A 138 4.60 -6.90 1.96
C PHE A 138 5.25 -7.52 0.73
N ALA A 139 4.46 -7.98 -0.24
CA ALA A 139 4.98 -8.55 -1.49
C ALA A 139 5.89 -7.56 -2.23
N PHE A 140 5.49 -6.28 -2.30
CA PHE A 140 6.33 -5.21 -2.86
C PHE A 140 7.69 -5.14 -2.16
N LEU A 141 7.73 -5.14 -0.82
CA LEU A 141 8.98 -5.11 -0.05
C LEU A 141 9.84 -6.35 -0.29
N LEU A 142 9.23 -7.53 -0.44
CA LEU A 142 9.94 -8.79 -0.69
C LEU A 142 10.63 -8.80 -2.06
N VAL A 143 9.95 -8.32 -3.11
CA VAL A 143 10.46 -8.46 -4.49
C VAL A 143 11.27 -7.25 -4.96
N ARG A 144 11.06 -6.04 -4.41
CA ARG A 144 11.70 -4.80 -4.91
C ARG A 144 13.22 -4.85 -4.90
N GLY A 145 13.82 -5.56 -3.94
CA GLY A 145 15.27 -5.65 -3.80
C GLY A 145 15.93 -6.31 -5.01
N PHE A 146 15.26 -7.30 -5.60
CA PHE A 146 15.71 -7.98 -6.81
C PHE A 146 15.63 -7.06 -8.03
N PHE A 147 14.52 -6.33 -8.21
CA PHE A 147 14.38 -5.39 -9.32
C PHE A 147 15.36 -4.21 -9.24
N ASN A 148 15.63 -3.73 -8.03
CA ASN A 148 16.57 -2.64 -7.79
C ASN A 148 18.03 -3.10 -7.72
N ARG A 149 18.30 -4.41 -7.79
CA ARG A 149 19.62 -5.02 -7.56
C ARG A 149 20.31 -4.50 -6.28
N SER A 150 19.53 -4.40 -5.21
CA SER A 150 19.98 -3.80 -3.94
C SER A 150 20.06 -4.84 -2.82
N TRP A 151 21.29 -5.19 -2.42
CA TRP A 151 21.51 -6.17 -1.36
C TRP A 151 20.87 -5.75 -0.02
N ARG A 152 20.84 -4.45 0.30
CA ARG A 152 20.20 -3.94 1.53
C ARG A 152 18.69 -4.18 1.54
N GLN A 153 18.05 -4.04 0.38
CA GLN A 153 16.62 -4.30 0.24
C GLN A 153 16.31 -5.80 0.25
N ILE A 154 17.21 -6.63 -0.31
CA ILE A 154 17.11 -8.09 -0.23
C ILE A 154 17.26 -8.56 1.23
N LEU A 155 18.25 -8.03 1.97
CA LEU A 155 18.41 -8.34 3.39
C LEU A 155 17.16 -7.95 4.19
N LEU A 156 16.61 -6.77 3.94
CA LEU A 156 15.34 -6.36 4.55
C LEU A 156 14.21 -7.33 4.21
N ALA A 157 14.09 -7.75 2.94
CA ALA A 157 13.10 -8.74 2.52
C ALA A 157 13.25 -10.06 3.29
N VAL A 158 14.47 -10.56 3.47
CA VAL A 158 14.75 -11.78 4.25
C VAL A 158 14.30 -11.62 5.71
N VAL A 159 14.66 -10.50 6.36
CA VAL A 159 14.24 -10.23 7.75
C VAL A 159 12.73 -10.17 7.88
N LEU A 160 12.05 -9.45 6.98
CA LEU A 160 10.59 -9.37 6.98
C LEU A 160 9.94 -10.72 6.69
N PHE A 161 10.51 -11.52 5.78
CA PHE A 161 10.02 -12.86 5.48
C PHE A 161 10.14 -13.80 6.67
N MET A 162 11.24 -13.75 7.44
CA MET A 162 11.36 -14.55 8.66
C MET A 162 10.35 -14.15 9.73
N GLY A 163 10.04 -12.86 9.87
CA GLY A 163 9.08 -12.37 10.87
C GLY A 163 7.61 -12.50 10.48
N TYR A 164 7.30 -12.35 9.19
CA TYR A 164 5.92 -12.20 8.68
C TYR A 164 5.56 -13.16 7.53
N GLY A 165 6.47 -14.05 7.12
CA GLY A 165 6.28 -14.92 5.95
C GLY A 165 5.05 -15.83 6.05
N SER A 166 4.65 -16.22 7.26
CA SER A 166 3.43 -17.01 7.51
C SER A 166 2.15 -16.31 7.05
N ILE A 167 2.11 -14.98 6.99
CA ILE A 167 0.95 -14.24 6.47
C ILE A 167 0.67 -14.65 5.02
N LEU A 168 1.69 -14.95 4.20
CA LEU A 168 1.50 -15.34 2.80
C LEU A 168 0.64 -16.60 2.63
N LEU A 169 0.57 -17.47 3.64
CA LEU A 169 -0.32 -18.63 3.63
C LEU A 169 -1.80 -18.21 3.53
N GLY A 170 -2.15 -17.02 4.03
CA GLY A 170 -3.50 -16.46 3.91
C GLY A 170 -3.91 -16.10 2.47
N ALA A 171 -2.99 -16.08 1.51
CA ALA A 171 -3.33 -15.95 0.08
C ALA A 171 -3.73 -17.29 -0.57
N LEU A 172 -3.58 -18.40 0.15
CA LEU A 172 -3.94 -19.74 -0.34
C LEU A 172 -5.42 -20.02 -0.05
N PRO A 173 -6.18 -20.55 -1.03
CA PRO A 173 -7.63 -20.72 -0.92
C PRO A 173 -8.08 -21.74 0.13
N PHE A 174 -7.17 -22.57 0.66
CA PHE A 174 -7.46 -23.68 1.57
C PHE A 174 -7.05 -23.43 3.03
N VAL A 175 -6.38 -22.32 3.34
CA VAL A 175 -5.84 -22.05 4.69
C VAL A 175 -6.84 -21.31 5.59
N ALA A 176 -7.76 -20.51 5.02
CA ALA A 176 -8.73 -19.74 5.80
C ALA A 176 -10.03 -19.50 5.02
N GLY A 177 -11.03 -20.38 5.18
CA GLY A 177 -12.29 -20.34 4.43
C GLY A 177 -13.18 -19.10 4.65
N TYR A 178 -12.93 -18.30 5.70
CA TYR A 178 -13.69 -17.09 6.04
C TYR A 178 -12.96 -15.78 5.70
N VAL A 179 -11.69 -15.86 5.28
CA VAL A 179 -10.85 -14.70 4.98
C VAL A 179 -10.71 -14.59 3.47
N SER A 180 -10.81 -13.38 2.93
CA SER A 180 -10.78 -13.15 1.47
C SER A 180 -9.36 -13.36 0.92
N TRP A 181 -8.97 -14.61 0.72
CA TRP A 181 -7.70 -14.98 0.09
C TRP A 181 -7.56 -14.35 -1.31
N GLN A 182 -8.68 -14.07 -1.99
CA GLN A 182 -8.72 -13.31 -3.24
C GLN A 182 -8.18 -11.88 -3.05
N ALA A 183 -8.58 -11.21 -1.96
CA ALA A 183 -8.08 -9.88 -1.61
C ALA A 183 -6.57 -9.92 -1.36
N HIS A 184 -6.10 -10.96 -0.67
CA HIS A 184 -4.69 -11.17 -0.36
C HIS A 184 -3.85 -11.44 -1.62
N LEU A 185 -4.32 -12.35 -2.48
CA LEU A 185 -3.66 -12.71 -3.73
C LEU A 185 -3.60 -11.52 -4.68
N GLY A 186 -4.74 -10.84 -4.90
CA GLY A 186 -4.83 -9.65 -5.74
C GLY A 186 -3.97 -8.49 -5.22
N GLY A 187 -3.97 -8.31 -3.89
CA GLY A 187 -3.12 -7.33 -3.22
C GLY A 187 -1.64 -7.61 -3.46
N ALA A 188 -1.19 -8.85 -3.19
CA ALA A 188 0.18 -9.30 -3.43
C ALA A 188 0.60 -9.11 -4.89
N ALA A 189 -0.24 -9.52 -5.84
CA ALA A 189 -0.01 -9.32 -7.27
C ALA A 189 0.15 -7.84 -7.62
N GLY A 190 -0.74 -6.97 -7.09
CA GLY A 190 -0.64 -5.52 -7.22
C GLY A 190 0.69 -4.96 -6.69
N GLY A 191 1.14 -5.43 -5.53
CA GLY A 191 2.45 -5.10 -4.96
C GLY A 191 3.62 -5.46 -5.86
N VAL A 192 3.59 -6.65 -6.46
CA VAL A 192 4.61 -7.10 -7.44
C VAL A 192 4.60 -6.22 -8.68
N VAL A 193 3.42 -5.88 -9.21
CA VAL A 193 3.28 -4.96 -10.35
C VAL A 193 3.85 -3.59 -10.02
N ALA A 194 3.58 -3.03 -8.85
CA ALA A 194 4.17 -1.77 -8.42
C ALA A 194 5.71 -1.82 -8.38
N ALA A 195 6.27 -2.92 -7.89
CA ALA A 195 7.72 -3.12 -7.84
C ALA A 195 8.34 -3.18 -9.24
N LEU A 196 7.65 -3.82 -10.20
CA LEU A 196 8.05 -3.84 -11.61
C LEU A 196 8.02 -2.45 -12.25
N LEU A 197 6.98 -1.65 -11.98
CA LEU A 197 6.82 -0.31 -12.54
C LEU A 197 7.82 0.70 -11.96
N LEU A 198 8.22 0.51 -10.71
CA LEU A 198 9.17 1.38 -10.00
C LEU A 198 10.64 0.98 -10.21
N ARG A 199 10.91 -0.08 -10.99
CA ARG A 199 12.29 -0.52 -11.24
C ARG A 199 13.11 0.57 -11.95
N PRO A 200 14.41 0.73 -11.62
CA PRO A 200 15.30 1.62 -12.35
C PRO A 200 15.32 1.26 -13.84
N ARG A 201 15.19 2.26 -14.71
CA ARG A 201 15.42 2.08 -16.15
C ARG A 201 16.91 2.22 -16.43
N THR A 202 17.52 1.22 -17.05
CA THR A 202 18.88 1.35 -17.59
C THR A 202 18.86 2.41 -18.70
N PRO A 203 19.72 3.44 -18.67
CA PRO A 203 19.79 4.43 -19.75
C PRO A 203 20.08 3.74 -21.09
N ALA A 204 19.34 4.08 -22.14
CA ALA A 204 19.45 3.46 -23.47
C ALA A 204 20.83 3.67 -24.14
N ARG A 205 21.68 4.55 -23.62
CA ARG A 205 22.97 4.94 -24.24
C ARG A 205 24.11 3.92 -24.07
N LEU A 206 23.87 2.75 -23.48
CA LEU A 206 24.88 1.67 -23.34
C LEU A 206 24.64 0.49 -24.29
N ARG A 207 23.76 0.63 -25.29
CA ARG A 207 23.44 -0.43 -26.26
C ARG A 207 24.00 -0.19 -27.67
N GLU A 208 24.73 0.90 -27.90
CA GLU A 208 25.28 1.26 -29.21
C GLU A 208 26.82 1.41 -29.21
N SER A 209 27.53 0.75 -28.30
CA SER A 209 29.01 0.69 -28.27
C SER A 209 29.52 -0.73 -28.44
#